data_AF-A0A7X8QJ82-F1
#
_entry.id   AF-A0A7X8QJ82-F1
#
_cell.length_a   1.000
_cell.length_b   1.000
_cell.length_c   1.000
_cell.angle_alpha   90.00
_cell.angle_beta   90.00
_cell.angle_gamma   90.00
#
_symmetry.space_group_name_H-M   'P 1'
#
loop_
_entity.id
_entity.type
_entity.pdbx_description
1 polymer ?
#
loop_
_entity_poly.entity_id
_entity_poly.type
_entity_poly.pdbx_seq_one_letter_code
_entity_poly.pdbx_strand_id
1 'polypeptide(L)'
;MNKTKFDRKTKEDRPVLAICYDFDKTLSPDNMQAQGYIQAIEFGEADFWQESNTLAEENDMDQNLAYMYMMVQGARGKVIFNRNNLMAYGAKVKLFPGVEEWFDRINSYGEQRGVIVEHYIISSGLKEMIEGTEIAKKGAFEKIYASSFYYDKDGVAVWPAQVINYTSKTQFLFRIEKGILDINDPGVNDFFPPEHLRVPFRNMVYIGDSDTDIPCMKLVNTYGGHSIGVYNPEQDDRHKVYRLLADNRIKYFAPANYTEGSELDGLVKAIIDRTEMNERLETFHSQQKEEMGKAQKIDKRDEADRKKDDLIDDLLESPNFTYTLQTIHDLKQYKDWHPRQKEKLFHALLNNKQISKLGGATEVKAFYDALLEDEDQLSEQAKAVEIILRQLKKK
;
A
#
# COMPACT_ATOMS: atom_id res chain seq x y z
N MET A 1 23.79 -19.44 21.78
CA MET A 1 23.02 -18.26 21.34
C MET A 1 21.71 -18.77 20.77
N ASN A 2 20.61 -18.68 21.52
CA ASN A 2 19.29 -18.94 20.94
C ASN A 2 19.04 -17.84 19.90
N LYS A 3 18.88 -18.22 18.63
CA LYS A 3 18.30 -17.30 17.64
C LYS A 3 16.90 -16.99 18.14
N THR A 4 16.70 -15.82 18.72
CA THR A 4 15.36 -15.32 19.04
C THR A 4 14.58 -15.37 17.73
N LYS A 5 13.61 -16.27 17.64
CA LYS A 5 12.79 -16.41 16.44
C LYS A 5 11.83 -15.22 16.47
N PHE A 6 11.98 -14.29 15.55
CA PHE A 6 11.03 -13.19 15.38
C PHE A 6 9.66 -13.77 15.01
N ASP A 7 8.62 -13.22 15.61
CA ASP A 7 7.24 -13.55 15.27
C ASP A 7 6.80 -12.68 14.08
N ARG A 8 6.45 -13.32 12.97
CA ARG A 8 6.13 -12.68 11.70
C ARG A 8 4.76 -13.14 11.25
N LYS A 9 3.90 -12.18 10.91
CA LYS A 9 2.62 -12.46 10.27
C LYS A 9 2.81 -12.75 8.79
N THR A 10 2.04 -13.69 8.28
CA THR A 10 2.01 -14.05 6.86
C THR A 10 0.65 -13.75 6.27
N LYS A 11 0.59 -13.67 4.94
CA LYS A 11 -0.68 -13.62 4.23
C LYS A 11 -1.60 -14.77 4.65
N GLU A 12 -2.89 -14.47 4.79
CA GLU A 12 -3.95 -15.42 5.13
C GLU A 12 -4.89 -15.64 3.94
N ASP A 13 -5.78 -16.63 4.07
CA ASP A 13 -6.80 -16.94 3.06
C ASP A 13 -7.87 -15.84 2.95
N ARG A 14 -8.11 -15.12 4.05
CA ARG A 14 -9.00 -13.95 4.08
C ARG A 14 -8.21 -12.67 3.89
N PRO A 15 -8.76 -11.67 3.16
CA PRO A 15 -8.13 -10.37 3.04
C PRO A 15 -8.05 -9.68 4.40
N VAL A 16 -6.99 -8.90 4.58
CA VAL A 16 -6.73 -8.19 5.82
C VAL A 16 -6.76 -6.70 5.54
N LEU A 17 -7.55 -5.96 6.31
CA LEU A 17 -7.60 -4.51 6.33
C LEU A 17 -6.87 -4.01 7.59
N ALA A 18 -5.75 -3.32 7.42
CA ALA A 18 -5.09 -2.65 8.52
C ALA A 18 -5.65 -1.23 8.69
N ILE A 19 -6.12 -0.90 9.89
CA ILE A 19 -6.47 0.47 10.26
C ILE A 19 -5.38 0.99 11.20
N CYS A 20 -4.63 1.96 10.72
CA CYS A 20 -3.56 2.63 11.43
C CYS A 20 -4.07 3.95 11.99
N TYR A 21 -3.82 4.21 13.27
CA TYR A 21 -4.26 5.41 13.96
C TYR A 21 -3.04 6.17 14.49
N ASP A 22 -3.03 7.49 14.36
CA ASP A 22 -2.38 8.29 15.39
C ASP A 22 -3.21 8.23 16.69
N PHE A 23 -2.66 8.71 17.80
CA PHE A 23 -3.31 8.64 19.10
C PHE A 23 -3.81 10.01 19.58
N ASP A 24 -2.89 10.94 19.82
CA ASP A 24 -3.23 12.29 20.27
C ASP A 24 -4.03 13.01 19.19
N LYS A 25 -5.08 13.74 19.59
CA LYS A 25 -6.05 14.44 18.73
C LYS A 25 -6.78 13.56 17.70
N THR A 26 -6.56 12.24 17.75
CA THR A 26 -7.18 11.24 16.87
C THR A 26 -8.10 10.31 17.65
N LEU A 27 -7.57 9.59 18.64
CA LEU A 27 -8.35 8.76 19.59
C LEU A 27 -8.61 9.48 20.91
N SER A 28 -7.70 10.36 21.31
CA SER A 28 -7.82 11.29 22.45
C SER A 28 -8.03 12.71 21.95
N PRO A 29 -8.82 13.57 22.61
CA PRO A 29 -8.98 14.97 22.20
C PRO A 29 -7.74 15.82 22.44
N ASP A 30 -6.91 15.44 23.42
CA ASP A 30 -5.76 16.22 23.89
C ASP A 30 -4.47 15.40 23.81
N ASN A 31 -3.32 16.09 23.95
CA ASN A 31 -2.02 15.44 24.09
C ASN A 31 -1.98 14.60 25.38
N MET A 32 -1.59 13.34 25.31
CA MET A 32 -1.62 12.43 26.48
C MET A 32 -0.75 12.93 27.65
N GLN A 33 0.39 13.57 27.38
CA GLN A 33 1.31 14.06 28.40
C GLN A 33 0.68 15.20 29.23
N ALA A 34 -0.23 15.97 28.63
CA ALA A 34 -0.97 17.03 29.29
C ALA A 34 -2.07 16.51 30.22
N GLN A 35 -2.39 15.21 30.17
CA GLN A 35 -3.45 14.58 30.96
C GLN A 35 -2.92 13.99 32.27
N GLY A 36 -2.09 14.75 32.99
CA GLY A 36 -1.68 14.49 34.36
C GLY A 36 -0.18 14.49 34.61
N TYR A 37 0.64 14.12 33.62
CA TYR A 37 2.10 14.07 33.82
C TYR A 37 2.70 15.46 33.98
N ILE A 38 2.41 16.37 33.04
CA ILE A 38 2.96 17.73 33.03
C ILE A 38 2.60 18.47 34.34
N GLN A 39 1.38 18.28 34.84
CA GLN A 39 0.95 18.87 36.10
C GLN A 39 1.67 18.24 37.31
N ALA A 40 1.98 16.94 37.27
CA ALA A 40 2.68 16.25 38.36
C ALA A 40 4.14 16.68 38.50
N ILE A 41 4.77 17.19 37.43
CA ILE A 41 6.08 17.83 37.50
C ILE A 41 5.99 19.35 37.76
N GLU A 42 4.80 19.84 38.11
CA GLU A 42 4.47 21.23 38.44
C GLU A 42 4.80 22.21 37.30
N PHE A 43 4.55 21.78 36.05
CA PHE A 43 4.66 22.63 34.87
C PHE A 43 3.29 23.06 34.35
N GLY A 44 3.24 24.25 33.74
CA GLY A 44 2.14 24.62 32.84
C GLY A 44 2.30 23.92 31.49
N GLU A 45 1.20 23.51 30.86
CA GLU A 45 1.25 22.83 29.56
C GLU A 45 1.89 23.70 28.47
N ALA A 46 1.48 24.97 28.37
CA ALA A 46 2.03 25.91 27.39
C ALA A 46 3.54 26.13 27.60
N ASP A 47 3.96 26.33 28.85
CA ASP A 47 5.36 26.55 29.20
C ASP A 47 6.21 25.31 28.90
N PHE A 48 5.71 24.11 29.21
CA PHE A 48 6.40 22.85 28.92
C PHE A 48 6.68 22.69 27.42
N TRP A 49 5.65 22.89 26.58
CA TRP A 49 5.81 22.77 25.13
C TRP A 49 6.70 23.87 24.55
N GLN A 50 6.55 25.11 25.03
CA GLN A 50 7.40 26.21 24.61
C GLN A 50 8.88 25.92 24.91
N GLU A 51 9.19 25.57 26.16
CA GLU A 51 10.56 25.23 26.56
C GLU A 51 11.11 24.02 25.77
N SER A 52 10.29 22.98 25.54
CA SER A 52 10.74 21.81 24.78
C SER A 52 11.03 22.13 23.32
N ASN A 53 10.24 23.01 22.71
CA ASN A 53 10.41 23.42 21.32
C ASN A 53 11.63 24.34 21.18
N THR A 54 11.83 25.27 22.11
CA THR A 54 13.03 26.11 22.16
C THR A 54 14.28 25.26 22.37
N LEU A 55 14.25 24.31 23.30
CA LEU A 55 15.37 23.38 23.51
C LEU A 55 15.72 22.62 22.23
N ALA A 56 14.69 22.16 21.50
CA ALA A 56 14.89 21.47 20.24
C ALA A 56 15.54 22.36 19.18
N GLU A 57 15.03 23.58 19.00
CA GLU A 57 15.53 24.55 18.03
C GLU A 57 16.97 24.99 18.32
N GLU A 58 17.30 25.30 19.58
CA GLU A 58 18.63 25.79 19.96
C GLU A 58 19.73 24.73 19.87
N ASN A 59 19.36 23.44 19.83
CA ASN A 59 20.31 22.32 19.94
C ASN A 59 20.19 21.30 18.79
N ASP A 60 19.49 21.64 17.70
CA ASP A 60 19.23 20.74 16.56
C ASP A 60 18.65 19.37 16.98
N MET A 61 17.79 19.34 18.01
CA MET A 61 17.18 18.11 18.49
C MET A 61 15.90 17.80 17.73
N ASP A 62 15.58 16.50 17.58
CA ASP A 62 14.21 16.09 17.29
C ASP A 62 13.28 16.59 18.40
N GLN A 63 12.14 17.18 18.04
CA GLN A 63 11.18 17.72 19.01
C GLN A 63 10.70 16.65 20.00
N ASN A 64 10.58 15.39 19.57
CA ASN A 64 10.20 14.30 20.46
C ASN A 64 11.32 13.95 21.44
N LEU A 65 12.58 13.96 20.98
CA LEU A 65 13.73 13.80 21.88
C LEU A 65 13.78 14.92 22.92
N ALA A 66 13.50 16.16 22.53
CA ALA A 66 13.53 17.30 23.44
C ALA A 66 12.45 17.20 24.53
N TYR A 67 11.19 16.93 24.19
CA TYR A 67 10.16 16.78 25.23
C TYR A 67 10.45 15.57 26.12
N MET A 68 10.88 14.44 25.55
CA MET A 68 11.18 13.23 26.34
C MET A 68 12.34 13.47 27.30
N TYR A 69 13.36 14.21 26.88
CA TYR A 69 14.45 14.64 27.75
C TYR A 69 13.92 15.53 28.88
N MET A 70 13.10 16.53 28.56
CA MET A 70 12.49 17.40 29.56
C MET A 70 11.60 16.64 30.55
N MET A 71 10.88 15.62 30.11
CA MET A 71 10.13 14.76 31.02
C MET A 71 11.08 14.12 32.05
N VAL A 72 12.17 13.48 31.60
CA VAL A 72 13.15 12.85 32.51
C VAL A 72 13.75 13.87 33.48
N GLN A 73 14.07 15.09 33.02
CA GLN A 73 14.61 16.12 33.91
C GLN A 73 13.58 16.63 34.91
N GLY A 74 12.37 16.97 34.44
CA GLY A 74 11.29 17.53 35.25
C GLY A 74 10.78 16.56 36.33
N ALA A 75 10.92 15.25 36.12
CA ALA A 75 10.56 14.26 37.11
C ALA A 75 11.47 14.23 38.34
N ARG A 76 12.73 14.66 38.21
CA ARG A 76 13.74 14.51 39.27
C ARG A 76 13.31 15.24 40.53
N GLY A 77 13.22 14.49 41.64
CA GLY A 77 12.80 15.02 42.94
C GLY A 77 11.30 15.30 43.08
N LYS A 78 10.49 15.06 42.04
CA LYS A 78 9.04 15.31 42.04
C LYS A 78 8.22 14.03 41.90
N VAL A 79 8.53 13.21 40.91
CA VAL A 79 7.80 11.96 40.61
C VAL A 79 8.74 10.83 40.28
N ILE A 80 8.35 9.60 40.64
CA ILE A 80 9.07 8.41 40.19
C ILE A 80 8.73 8.19 38.71
N PHE A 81 9.67 8.46 37.82
CA PHE A 81 9.48 8.31 36.38
C PHE A 81 9.74 6.87 35.95
N ASN A 82 8.73 6.01 36.11
CA ASN A 82 8.79 4.59 35.74
C ASN A 82 7.60 4.18 34.86
N ARG A 83 7.69 2.99 34.26
CA ARG A 83 6.66 2.44 33.37
C ARG A 83 5.28 2.39 34.03
N ASN A 84 5.20 1.96 35.28
CA ASN A 84 3.93 1.80 35.99
C ASN A 84 3.22 3.14 36.19
N ASN A 85 3.96 4.20 36.54
CA ASN A 85 3.40 5.53 36.71
C ASN A 85 2.98 6.13 35.37
N LEU A 86 3.76 5.94 34.30
CA LEU A 86 3.34 6.33 32.95
C LEU A 86 2.05 5.63 32.51
N MET A 87 1.93 4.32 32.76
CA MET A 87 0.67 3.59 32.53
C MET A 87 -0.48 4.13 33.38
N ALA A 88 -0.22 4.53 34.63
CA ALA A 88 -1.23 5.10 35.52
C ALA A 88 -1.71 6.49 35.07
N TYR A 89 -0.85 7.30 34.44
CA TYR A 89 -1.28 8.52 33.75
C TYR A 89 -2.08 8.17 32.49
N GLY A 90 -1.62 7.19 31.71
CA GLY A 90 -2.32 6.65 30.55
C GLY A 90 -3.75 6.19 30.84
N ALA A 91 -3.97 5.55 31.99
CA ALA A 91 -5.29 5.10 32.42
C ALA A 91 -6.31 6.24 32.68
N LYS A 92 -5.83 7.48 32.77
CA LYS A 92 -6.68 8.68 32.97
C LYS A 92 -6.94 9.44 31.67
N VAL A 93 -6.31 9.03 30.57
CA VAL A 93 -6.48 9.67 29.27
C VAL A 93 -7.93 9.56 28.83
N LYS A 94 -8.52 10.71 28.50
CA LYS A 94 -9.86 10.78 27.92
C LYS A 94 -9.78 10.38 26.45
N LEU A 95 -10.80 9.66 26.00
CA LEU A 95 -10.95 9.26 24.61
C LEU A 95 -12.15 9.99 24.00
N PHE A 96 -12.15 10.13 22.67
CA PHE A 96 -13.31 10.61 21.95
C PHE A 96 -14.52 9.67 22.16
N PRO A 97 -15.76 10.19 22.02
CA PRO A 97 -16.96 9.38 22.17
C PRO A 97 -16.97 8.13 21.27
N GLY A 98 -17.30 6.98 21.85
CA GLY A 98 -17.46 5.70 21.16
C GLY A 98 -16.18 4.93 20.85
N VAL A 99 -14.99 5.43 21.23
CA VAL A 99 -13.71 4.75 20.99
C VAL A 99 -13.62 3.41 21.73
N GLU A 100 -14.21 3.29 22.91
CA GLU A 100 -14.14 2.05 23.70
C GLU A 100 -14.81 0.85 23.01
N GLU A 101 -15.93 1.09 22.33
CA GLU A 101 -16.71 0.06 21.61
C GLU A 101 -16.35 -0.03 20.12
N TRP A 102 -15.53 0.91 19.63
CA TRP A 102 -15.18 1.03 18.22
C TRP A 102 -14.52 -0.24 17.65
N PHE A 103 -13.47 -0.72 18.32
CA PHE A 103 -12.63 -1.80 17.79
C PHE A 103 -13.41 -3.11 17.62
N ASP A 104 -14.12 -3.54 18.65
CA ASP A 104 -14.94 -4.76 18.60
C ASP A 104 -16.05 -4.66 17.55
N ARG A 105 -16.67 -3.49 17.42
CA ARG A 105 -17.74 -3.26 16.44
C ARG A 105 -17.21 -3.32 15.00
N ILE A 106 -16.07 -2.68 14.72
CA ILE A 106 -15.47 -2.69 13.39
C ILE A 106 -14.91 -4.08 13.04
N ASN A 107 -14.28 -4.77 14.00
CA ASN A 107 -13.87 -6.17 13.84
C ASN A 107 -15.04 -7.08 13.48
N SER A 108 -16.15 -6.95 14.22
CA SER A 108 -17.37 -7.73 13.97
C SER A 108 -17.96 -7.47 12.58
N TYR A 109 -17.96 -6.21 12.13
CA TYR A 109 -18.41 -5.87 10.78
C TYR A 109 -17.48 -6.44 9.70
N GLY A 110 -16.17 -6.36 9.91
CA GLY A 110 -15.17 -7.00 9.04
C GLY A 110 -15.40 -8.50 8.91
N GLU A 111 -15.60 -9.19 10.04
CA GLU A 111 -15.85 -10.63 10.06
C GLU A 111 -17.10 -11.02 9.28
N GLN A 112 -18.19 -10.25 9.40
CA GLN A 112 -19.42 -10.46 8.62
C GLN A 112 -19.21 -10.31 7.11
N ARG A 113 -18.19 -9.55 6.70
CA ARG A 113 -17.77 -9.39 5.30
C ARG A 113 -16.66 -10.35 4.88
N GLY A 114 -16.16 -11.20 5.78
CA GLY A 114 -15.03 -12.08 5.49
C GLY A 114 -13.69 -11.34 5.38
N VAL A 115 -13.58 -10.14 5.95
CA VAL A 115 -12.36 -9.33 6.03
C VAL A 115 -11.82 -9.36 7.45
N ILE A 116 -10.54 -9.67 7.62
CA ILE A 116 -9.85 -9.55 8.90
C ILE A 116 -9.50 -8.09 9.11
N VAL A 117 -9.98 -7.46 10.18
CA VAL A 117 -9.58 -6.10 10.53
C VAL A 117 -8.51 -6.16 11.60
N GLU A 118 -7.42 -5.42 11.39
CA GLU A 118 -6.32 -5.28 12.34
C GLU A 118 -6.13 -3.80 12.69
N HIS A 119 -5.99 -3.50 13.98
CA HIS A 119 -5.83 -2.13 14.45
C HIS A 119 -4.41 -1.88 14.93
N TYR A 120 -3.81 -0.77 14.48
CA TYR A 120 -2.43 -0.41 14.76
C TYR A 120 -2.33 1.02 15.26
N ILE A 121 -1.54 1.27 16.30
CA ILE A 121 -1.16 2.62 16.70
C ILE A 121 0.18 2.97 16.07
N ILE A 122 0.28 4.14 15.44
CA ILE A 122 1.51 4.76 14.95
C ILE A 122 1.55 6.20 15.47
N SER A 123 2.12 6.39 16.66
CA SER A 123 2.08 7.66 17.38
C SER A 123 3.45 8.18 17.77
N SER A 124 3.59 9.50 17.80
CA SER A 124 4.77 10.17 18.37
C SER A 124 4.73 10.24 19.90
N GLY A 125 3.56 9.97 20.50
CA GLY A 125 3.34 9.93 21.94
C GLY A 125 4.01 8.73 22.63
N LEU A 126 3.71 8.54 23.92
CA LEU A 126 4.37 7.55 24.76
C LEU A 126 3.64 6.22 24.78
N LYS A 127 4.36 5.16 24.41
CA LYS A 127 3.88 3.78 24.38
C LYS A 127 3.30 3.34 25.71
N GLU A 128 3.97 3.65 26.81
CA GLU A 128 3.57 3.24 28.15
C GLU A 128 2.26 3.91 28.58
N MET A 129 2.02 5.15 28.15
CA MET A 129 0.74 5.82 28.40
C MET A 129 -0.37 5.20 27.57
N ILE A 130 -0.13 4.92 26.29
CA ILE A 130 -1.12 4.24 25.42
C ILE A 130 -1.45 2.85 25.96
N GLU A 131 -0.46 2.06 26.36
CA GLU A 131 -0.63 0.75 27.00
C GLU A 131 -1.39 0.82 28.34
N GLY A 132 -1.37 1.98 29.01
CA GLY A 132 -2.13 2.24 30.23
C GLY A 132 -3.62 2.44 30.02
N THR A 133 -4.06 2.74 28.80
CA THR A 133 -5.48 2.96 28.46
C THR A 133 -6.30 1.67 28.53
N GLU A 134 -7.61 1.79 28.78
CA GLU A 134 -8.50 0.63 28.84
C GLU A 134 -8.61 -0.10 27.49
N ILE A 135 -8.60 0.63 26.38
CA ILE A 135 -8.63 0.04 25.03
C ILE A 135 -7.39 -0.82 24.75
N ALA A 136 -6.20 -0.38 25.18
CA ALA A 136 -4.99 -1.17 25.01
C ALA A 136 -4.98 -2.41 25.92
N LYS A 137 -5.42 -2.28 27.18
CA LYS A 137 -5.53 -3.41 28.12
C LYS A 137 -6.53 -4.48 27.68
N LYS A 138 -7.61 -4.08 27.00
CA LYS A 138 -8.59 -4.99 26.37
C LYS A 138 -8.02 -5.74 25.15
N GLY A 139 -6.83 -5.36 24.67
CA GLY A 139 -6.18 -6.01 23.53
C GLY A 139 -6.69 -5.51 22.17
N ALA A 140 -7.18 -4.27 22.08
CA ALA A 140 -7.73 -3.71 20.84
C ALA A 140 -6.72 -3.61 19.69
N PHE A 141 -5.41 -3.53 20.01
CA PHE A 141 -4.37 -3.27 19.03
C PHE A 141 -3.50 -4.49 18.77
N GLU A 142 -3.27 -4.77 17.49
CA GLU A 142 -2.30 -5.77 17.05
C GLU A 142 -0.87 -5.33 17.37
N LYS A 143 -0.57 -4.05 17.18
CA LYS A 143 0.71 -3.46 17.58
C LYS A 143 0.57 -1.98 17.91
N ILE A 144 1.29 -1.56 18.96
CA ILE A 144 1.50 -0.16 19.32
C ILE A 144 2.92 0.24 18.96
N TYR A 145 3.06 1.06 17.93
CA TYR A 145 4.29 1.78 17.61
C TYR A 145 4.19 3.19 18.20
N ALA A 146 4.93 3.41 19.28
CA ALA A 146 5.00 4.70 19.98
C ALA A 146 6.39 4.91 20.56
N SER A 147 6.72 6.16 20.89
CA SER A 147 7.97 6.51 21.58
C SER A 147 7.99 5.85 22.96
N SER A 148 9.15 5.40 23.44
CA SER A 148 9.26 4.68 24.73
C SER A 148 10.58 4.96 25.41
N PHE A 149 10.67 4.65 26.70
CA PHE A 149 11.89 4.83 27.47
C PHE A 149 12.64 3.51 27.71
N TYR A 150 13.96 3.62 27.85
CA TYR A 150 14.81 2.63 28.47
C TYR A 150 14.79 2.87 29.98
N TYR A 151 14.58 1.79 30.72
CA TYR A 151 14.52 1.78 32.17
C TYR A 151 15.78 1.14 32.74
N ASP A 152 16.35 1.75 33.77
CA ASP A 152 17.50 1.18 34.48
C ASP A 152 17.11 -0.02 35.36
N LYS A 153 18.09 -0.56 36.10
CA LYS A 153 17.91 -1.72 36.99
C LYS A 153 16.87 -1.49 38.10
N ASP A 154 16.60 -0.24 38.46
CA ASP A 154 15.66 0.16 39.51
C ASP A 154 14.28 0.51 38.90
N GLY A 155 14.14 0.34 37.57
CA GLY A 155 12.91 0.57 36.83
C GLY A 155 12.64 2.05 36.53
N VAL A 156 13.64 2.92 36.64
CA VAL A 156 13.52 4.36 36.38
C VAL A 156 13.88 4.64 34.92
N ALA A 157 13.06 5.43 34.22
CA ALA A 157 13.32 5.84 32.85
C ALA A 157 14.49 6.83 32.81
N VAL A 158 15.51 6.53 32.00
CA VAL A 158 16.75 7.32 31.92
C VAL A 158 17.05 7.83 30.51
N TRP A 159 16.51 7.19 29.47
CA TRP A 159 16.82 7.52 28.08
C TRP A 159 15.68 7.12 27.12
N PRO A 160 15.40 7.85 26.04
CA PRO A 160 14.48 7.39 25.00
C PRO A 160 14.98 6.09 24.31
N ALA A 161 14.23 4.99 24.42
CA ALA A 161 14.54 3.73 23.77
C ALA A 161 14.08 3.69 22.31
N GLN A 162 12.92 4.28 22.03
CA GLN A 162 12.38 4.46 20.68
C GLN A 162 11.80 5.86 20.60
N VAL A 163 12.02 6.52 19.46
CA VAL A 163 11.46 7.83 19.16
C VAL A 163 10.79 7.76 17.81
N ILE A 164 9.51 8.09 17.79
CA ILE A 164 8.72 8.12 16.57
C ILE A 164 8.40 9.58 16.27
N ASN A 165 8.80 10.00 15.08
CA ASN A 165 8.56 11.31 14.50
C ASN A 165 7.87 11.15 13.15
N TYR A 166 7.48 12.28 12.55
CA TYR A 166 6.72 12.32 11.29
C TYR A 166 7.37 11.55 10.13
N THR A 167 8.70 11.43 10.08
CA THR A 167 9.38 10.65 9.03
C THR A 167 9.40 9.16 9.35
N SER A 168 9.76 8.80 10.59
CA SER A 168 9.85 7.42 11.03
C SER A 168 8.49 6.73 11.15
N LYS A 169 7.37 7.45 11.28
CA LYS A 169 6.02 6.85 11.21
C LYS A 169 5.85 5.98 9.94
N THR A 170 6.43 6.40 8.81
CA THR A 170 6.30 5.69 7.52
C THR A 170 6.91 4.29 7.50
N GLN A 171 7.99 4.02 8.26
CA GLN A 171 8.59 2.68 8.29
C GLN A 171 7.64 1.64 8.88
N PHE A 172 6.75 2.04 9.79
CA PHE A 172 5.82 1.12 10.42
C PHE A 172 4.72 0.66 9.45
N LEU A 173 4.38 1.48 8.45
CA LEU A 173 3.49 1.05 7.37
C LEU A 173 4.10 -0.07 6.54
N PHE A 174 5.39 0.02 6.17
CA PHE A 174 6.08 -1.07 5.46
C PHE A 174 6.22 -2.33 6.31
N ARG A 175 6.35 -2.18 7.64
CA ARG A 175 6.34 -3.32 8.58
C ARG A 175 4.99 -4.02 8.61
N ILE A 176 3.90 -3.26 8.72
CA ILE A 176 2.53 -3.79 8.68
C ILE A 176 2.28 -4.46 7.33
N GLU A 177 2.71 -3.85 6.22
CA GLU A 177 2.54 -4.38 4.87
C GLU A 177 3.11 -5.80 4.72
N LYS A 178 4.31 -6.00 5.27
CA LYS A 178 5.04 -7.27 5.22
C LYS A 178 4.70 -8.22 6.38
N GLY A 179 3.96 -7.78 7.39
CA GLY A 179 3.70 -8.55 8.61
C GLY A 179 4.90 -8.68 9.56
N ILE A 180 5.87 -7.76 9.48
CA ILE A 180 7.12 -7.77 10.27
C ILE A 180 6.99 -6.77 11.43
N LEU A 181 6.25 -7.15 12.47
CA LEU A 181 5.78 -6.21 13.49
C LEU A 181 6.84 -5.85 14.56
N ASP A 182 7.89 -6.65 14.72
CA ASP A 182 8.99 -6.31 15.63
C ASP A 182 9.86 -5.21 15.01
N ILE A 183 10.11 -4.14 15.77
CA ILE A 183 10.87 -2.97 15.32
C ILE A 183 12.34 -3.32 15.04
N ASN A 184 12.87 -4.32 15.73
CA ASN A 184 14.26 -4.77 15.58
C ASN A 184 14.41 -5.95 14.60
N ASP A 185 13.33 -6.42 13.98
CA ASP A 185 13.42 -7.46 12.95
C ASP A 185 13.95 -6.85 11.63
N PRO A 186 15.13 -7.29 11.14
CA PRO A 186 15.70 -6.79 9.89
C PRO A 186 14.93 -7.25 8.65
N GLY A 187 14.01 -8.22 8.78
CA GLY A 187 13.22 -8.79 7.69
C GLY A 187 12.29 -7.80 7.00
N VAL A 188 12.06 -6.62 7.59
CA VAL A 188 11.40 -5.51 6.89
C VAL A 188 12.13 -5.12 5.61
N ASN A 189 13.44 -5.36 5.51
CA ASN A 189 14.24 -5.07 4.32
C ASN A 189 14.17 -6.17 3.26
N ASP A 190 13.64 -7.35 3.58
CA ASP A 190 13.54 -8.45 2.63
C ASP A 190 12.56 -8.09 1.50
N PHE A 191 12.79 -8.62 0.30
CA PHE A 191 11.87 -8.47 -0.83
C PHE A 191 10.65 -9.39 -0.66
N PHE A 192 9.46 -8.82 -0.83
CA PHE A 192 8.20 -9.57 -0.86
C PHE A 192 7.49 -9.27 -2.18
N PRO A 193 7.17 -10.29 -2.98
CA PRO A 193 6.33 -10.06 -4.13
C PRO A 193 4.88 -9.78 -3.68
N PRO A 194 4.07 -9.07 -4.49
CA PRO A 194 2.73 -8.61 -4.09
C PRO A 194 1.81 -9.72 -3.57
N GLU A 195 1.93 -10.92 -4.11
CA GLU A 195 1.16 -12.10 -3.74
C GLU A 195 1.46 -12.63 -2.33
N HIS A 196 2.60 -12.26 -1.72
CA HIS A 196 3.02 -12.69 -0.39
C HIS A 196 2.93 -11.60 0.69
N LEU A 197 2.52 -10.39 0.33
CA LEU A 197 2.30 -9.32 1.30
C LEU A 197 1.15 -9.67 2.25
N ARG A 198 1.34 -9.37 3.54
CA ARG A 198 0.34 -9.58 4.60
C ARG A 198 -0.82 -8.59 4.42
N VAL A 199 -0.50 -7.31 4.34
CA VAL A 199 -1.47 -6.23 4.12
C VAL A 199 -0.98 -5.32 2.99
N PRO A 200 -1.39 -5.52 1.73
CA PRO A 200 -1.06 -4.57 0.66
C PRO A 200 -1.52 -3.15 1.04
N PHE A 201 -0.76 -2.10 0.68
CA PHE A 201 -1.10 -0.70 1.00
C PHE A 201 -2.53 -0.29 0.59
N ARG A 202 -3.06 -0.85 -0.50
CA ARG A 202 -4.45 -0.63 -0.92
C ARG A 202 -5.50 -1.07 0.11
N ASN A 203 -5.12 -1.94 1.04
CA ASN A 203 -5.93 -2.42 2.16
C ASN A 203 -5.50 -1.78 3.49
N MET A 204 -4.94 -0.58 3.43
CA MET A 204 -4.64 0.23 4.61
C MET A 204 -5.56 1.43 4.71
N VAL A 205 -6.06 1.67 5.92
CA VAL A 205 -6.68 2.91 6.32
C VAL A 205 -5.74 3.62 7.28
N TYR A 206 -5.47 4.91 7.05
CA TYR A 206 -4.72 5.73 8.00
C TYR A 206 -5.62 6.85 8.53
N ILE A 207 -5.80 6.91 9.84
CA ILE A 207 -6.63 7.90 10.53
C ILE A 207 -5.71 8.77 11.39
N GLY A 208 -5.73 10.07 11.16
CA GLY A 208 -4.94 11.03 11.93
C GLY A 208 -5.49 12.44 11.79
N ASP A 209 -5.17 13.32 12.72
CA ASP A 209 -5.57 14.73 12.65
C ASP A 209 -4.41 15.64 12.18
N SER A 210 -3.16 15.16 12.28
CA SER A 210 -2.00 16.04 12.39
C SER A 210 -1.27 16.28 11.07
N ASP A 211 -0.58 17.44 10.98
CA ASP A 211 0.34 17.69 9.86
C ASP A 211 1.53 16.69 9.89
N THR A 212 1.81 16.07 11.04
CA THR A 212 2.86 15.06 11.21
C THR A 212 2.52 13.73 10.53
N ASP A 213 1.24 13.47 10.27
CA ASP A 213 0.76 12.25 9.62
C ASP A 213 0.74 12.37 8.09
N ILE A 214 0.95 13.57 7.54
CA ILE A 214 0.91 13.83 6.10
C ILE A 214 1.77 12.84 5.29
N PRO A 215 3.03 12.51 5.68
CA PRO A 215 3.83 11.54 4.95
C PRO A 215 3.16 10.15 4.88
N CYS A 216 2.57 9.69 5.99
CA CYS A 216 1.86 8.41 6.05
C CYS A 216 0.58 8.43 5.22
N MET A 217 -0.23 9.48 5.38
CA MET A 217 -1.49 9.65 4.64
C MET A 217 -1.25 9.71 3.12
N LYS A 218 -0.23 10.48 2.69
CA LYS A 218 0.16 10.55 1.29
C LYS A 218 0.66 9.21 0.77
N LEU A 219 1.48 8.50 1.55
CA LEU A 219 2.00 7.18 1.17
C LEU A 219 0.85 6.18 0.94
N VAL A 220 -0.05 6.05 1.93
CA VAL A 220 -1.21 5.16 1.85
C VAL A 220 -2.11 5.52 0.65
N ASN A 221 -2.41 6.80 0.45
CA ASN A 221 -3.20 7.24 -0.71
C ASN A 221 -2.55 6.90 -2.05
N THR A 222 -1.23 7.14 -2.17
CA THR A 222 -0.48 6.91 -3.42
C THR A 222 -0.57 5.45 -3.86
N TYR A 223 -0.57 4.53 -2.90
CA TYR A 223 -0.65 3.08 -3.16
C TYR A 223 -2.08 2.53 -3.09
N GLY A 224 -3.09 3.39 -3.20
CA GLY A 224 -4.49 3.01 -3.38
C GLY A 224 -5.30 2.82 -2.10
N GLY A 225 -4.69 3.02 -0.92
CA GLY A 225 -5.38 2.93 0.36
C GLY A 225 -6.25 4.16 0.67
N HIS A 226 -6.54 4.35 1.96
CA HIS A 226 -7.52 5.33 2.43
C HIS A 226 -6.97 6.15 3.60
N SER A 227 -6.58 7.40 3.36
CA SER A 227 -6.35 8.34 4.46
C SER A 227 -7.62 9.09 4.84
N ILE A 228 -7.83 9.22 6.15
CA ILE A 228 -8.95 9.93 6.76
C ILE A 228 -8.37 10.97 7.73
N GLY A 229 -8.55 12.24 7.39
CA GLY A 229 -8.26 13.34 8.31
C GLY A 229 -9.39 13.50 9.32
N VAL A 230 -9.09 13.42 10.62
CA VAL A 230 -10.11 13.67 11.67
C VAL A 230 -9.96 15.05 12.29
N TYR A 231 -11.06 15.60 12.79
CA TYR A 231 -11.09 16.87 13.52
C TYR A 231 -11.96 16.76 14.76
N ASN A 232 -11.65 17.55 15.79
CA ASN A 232 -12.46 17.55 17.01
C ASN A 232 -13.83 18.20 16.73
N PRO A 233 -14.95 17.46 16.87
CA PRO A 233 -16.28 17.98 16.57
C PRO A 233 -16.73 19.10 17.53
N GLU A 234 -16.17 19.19 18.74
CA GLU A 234 -16.53 20.23 19.71
C GLU A 234 -15.92 21.60 19.37
N GLN A 235 -14.74 21.60 18.73
CA GLN A 235 -14.05 22.82 18.33
C GLN A 235 -14.44 23.29 16.92
N ASP A 236 -15.03 22.40 16.12
CA ASP A 236 -15.42 22.60 14.71
C ASP A 236 -14.31 23.21 13.82
N ASP A 237 -13.04 22.97 14.16
CA ASP A 237 -11.90 23.44 13.36
C ASP A 237 -11.67 22.54 12.13
N ARG A 238 -12.51 22.74 11.12
CA ARG A 238 -12.41 22.04 9.84
C ARG A 238 -11.36 22.63 8.90
N HIS A 239 -10.83 23.81 9.21
CA HIS A 239 -9.91 24.52 8.34
C HIS A 239 -8.68 23.67 8.01
N LYS A 240 -8.17 22.94 9.00
CA LYS A 240 -7.04 22.03 8.84
C LYS A 240 -7.34 20.90 7.84
N VAL A 241 -8.44 20.16 8.04
CA VAL A 241 -8.80 19.04 7.15
C VAL A 241 -9.17 19.51 5.74
N TYR A 242 -9.77 20.70 5.60
CA TYR A 242 -10.05 21.29 4.29
C TYR A 242 -8.77 21.61 3.51
N ARG A 243 -7.78 22.20 4.18
CA ARG A 243 -6.46 22.45 3.58
C ARG A 243 -5.77 21.15 3.17
N LEU A 244 -5.80 20.13 4.03
CA LEU A 244 -5.21 18.82 3.73
C LEU A 244 -5.88 18.15 2.52
N LEU A 245 -7.21 18.26 2.42
CA LEU A 245 -7.96 17.73 1.28
C LEU A 245 -7.65 18.50 -0.01
N ALA A 246 -7.63 19.84 0.05
CA ALA A 246 -7.32 20.70 -1.09
C ALA A 246 -5.92 20.44 -1.65
N ASP A 247 -4.95 20.15 -0.78
CA ASP A 247 -3.58 19.78 -1.15
C ASP A 247 -3.44 18.31 -1.63
N ASN A 248 -4.54 17.56 -1.75
CA ASN A 248 -4.56 16.12 -2.06
C ASN A 248 -3.72 15.27 -1.08
N ARG A 249 -3.59 15.71 0.18
CA ARG A 249 -2.83 14.98 1.22
C ARG A 249 -3.68 13.92 1.91
N ILE A 250 -4.98 14.16 2.03
CA ILE A 250 -5.96 13.20 2.51
C ILE A 250 -7.00 12.86 1.44
N LYS A 251 -7.66 11.71 1.58
CA LYS A 251 -8.72 11.27 0.66
C LYS A 251 -10.11 11.58 1.19
N TYR A 252 -10.28 11.44 2.50
CA TYR A 252 -11.53 11.73 3.20
C TYR A 252 -11.23 12.52 4.46
N PHE A 253 -12.26 13.13 5.03
CA PHE A 253 -12.22 13.64 6.38
C PHE A 253 -13.54 13.33 7.09
N ALA A 254 -13.52 13.27 8.42
CA ALA A 254 -14.70 13.01 9.24
C ALA A 254 -14.49 13.60 10.65
N PRO A 255 -15.55 13.92 11.40
CA PRO A 255 -15.40 14.26 12.81
C PRO A 255 -14.80 13.08 13.60
N ALA A 256 -14.00 13.36 14.62
CA ALA A 256 -13.49 12.38 15.59
C ALA A 256 -14.62 11.91 16.52
N ASN A 257 -15.62 11.25 15.94
CA ASN A 257 -16.75 10.66 16.63
C ASN A 257 -16.83 9.18 16.23
N TYR A 258 -16.50 8.30 17.18
CA TYR A 258 -16.40 6.87 16.98
C TYR A 258 -17.66 6.12 17.42
N THR A 259 -18.78 6.82 17.67
CA THR A 259 -20.06 6.16 17.98
C THR A 259 -20.63 5.43 16.76
N GLU A 260 -21.42 4.39 17.00
CA GLU A 260 -22.12 3.69 15.93
C GLU A 260 -23.02 4.64 15.11
N GLY A 261 -23.01 4.49 13.79
CA GLY A 261 -23.80 5.33 12.88
C GLY A 261 -23.26 6.74 12.65
N SER A 262 -22.10 7.09 13.22
CA SER A 262 -21.40 8.32 12.89
C SER A 262 -20.88 8.30 11.45
N GLU A 263 -20.48 9.47 10.95
CA GLU A 263 -19.86 9.60 9.62
C GLU A 263 -18.58 8.75 9.50
N LEU A 264 -17.74 8.72 10.54
CA LEU A 264 -16.52 7.93 10.56
C LEU A 264 -16.81 6.42 10.57
N ASP A 265 -17.80 5.99 11.36
CA ASP A 265 -18.25 4.59 11.42
C ASP A 265 -18.76 4.11 10.06
N GLY A 266 -19.63 4.90 9.41
CA GLY A 266 -20.13 4.60 8.07
C GLY A 266 -19.03 4.56 7.01
N LEU A 267 -18.09 5.52 7.06
CA LEU A 267 -16.97 5.59 6.12
C LEU A 267 -16.06 4.37 6.22
N VAL A 268 -15.67 3.96 7.43
CA VAL A 268 -14.81 2.78 7.63
C VAL A 268 -15.51 1.49 7.20
N LYS A 269 -16.81 1.35 7.51
CA LYS A 269 -17.62 0.21 7.02
C LYS A 269 -17.68 0.16 5.48
N ALA A 270 -17.83 1.30 4.82
CA ALA A 270 -17.80 1.38 3.36
C ALA A 270 -16.42 1.01 2.77
N ILE A 271 -15.32 1.34 3.48
CA ILE A 271 -13.98 0.90 3.08
C ILE A 271 -13.83 -0.61 3.22
N ILE A 272 -14.35 -1.22 4.31
CA ILE A 272 -14.36 -2.67 4.49
C ILE A 272 -15.09 -3.36 3.34
N ASP A 273 -16.29 -2.89 2.99
CA ASP A 273 -17.06 -3.43 1.86
C ASP A 273 -16.28 -3.31 0.54
N ARG A 274 -15.56 -2.21 0.34
CA ARG A 274 -14.70 -2.02 -0.84
C ARG A 274 -13.49 -2.95 -0.84
N THR A 275 -12.85 -3.16 0.30
CA THR A 275 -11.71 -4.09 0.43
C THR A 275 -12.13 -5.51 0.05
N GLU A 276 -13.29 -5.93 0.54
CA GLU A 276 -13.89 -7.23 0.22
C GLU A 276 -14.07 -7.42 -1.30
N MET A 277 -14.71 -6.45 -1.96
CA MET A 277 -14.91 -6.45 -3.42
C MET A 277 -13.59 -6.41 -4.20
N ASN A 278 -12.66 -5.54 -3.80
CA ASN A 278 -11.37 -5.39 -4.47
C ASN A 278 -10.54 -6.67 -4.40
N GLU A 279 -10.50 -7.33 -3.25
CA GLU A 279 -9.68 -8.55 -3.08
C GLU A 279 -10.24 -9.75 -3.85
N ARG A 280 -11.56 -9.79 -4.11
CA ARG A 280 -12.13 -10.73 -5.09
C ARG A 280 -11.56 -10.51 -6.50
N LEU A 281 -11.46 -9.26 -6.93
CA LEU A 281 -10.90 -8.91 -8.24
C LEU A 281 -9.40 -9.21 -8.32
N GLU A 282 -8.64 -8.88 -7.27
CA GLU A 282 -7.20 -9.16 -7.19
C GLU A 282 -6.90 -10.67 -7.18
N THR A 283 -7.76 -11.46 -6.54
CA THR A 283 -7.66 -12.92 -6.56
C THR A 283 -7.88 -13.45 -7.97
N PHE A 284 -8.91 -12.97 -8.68
CA PHE A 284 -9.18 -13.35 -10.06
C PHE A 284 -8.01 -12.98 -10.99
N HIS A 285 -7.47 -11.77 -10.87
CA HIS A 285 -6.31 -11.33 -11.65
C HIS A 285 -5.06 -12.17 -11.36
N SER A 286 -4.82 -12.52 -10.10
CA SER A 286 -3.69 -13.37 -9.70
C SER A 286 -3.79 -14.76 -10.32
N GLN A 287 -5.00 -15.34 -10.35
CA GLN A 287 -5.24 -16.63 -11.02
C GLN A 287 -4.95 -16.57 -12.53
N GLN A 288 -5.35 -15.49 -13.21
CA GLN A 288 -5.05 -15.30 -14.64
C GLN A 288 -3.55 -15.15 -14.90
N LYS A 289 -2.82 -14.44 -14.02
CA LYS A 289 -1.35 -14.34 -14.10
C LYS A 289 -0.68 -15.69 -13.92
N GLU A 290 -1.15 -16.51 -12.98
CA GLU A 290 -0.64 -17.87 -12.79
C GLU A 290 -0.91 -18.77 -14.00
N GLU A 291 -2.10 -18.69 -14.58
CA GLU A 291 -2.47 -19.44 -15.78
C GLU A 291 -1.56 -19.05 -16.96
N MET A 292 -1.40 -17.75 -17.21
CA MET A 292 -0.48 -17.22 -18.22
C MET A 292 0.96 -17.70 -17.98
N GLY A 293 1.44 -17.64 -16.73
CA GLY A 293 2.77 -18.10 -16.37
C GLY A 293 2.97 -19.61 -16.58
N LYS A 294 1.94 -20.44 -16.33
CA LYS A 294 1.96 -21.88 -16.62
C LYS A 294 1.97 -22.12 -18.14
N ALA A 295 1.14 -21.41 -18.90
CA ALA A 295 1.11 -21.50 -20.35
C ALA A 295 2.48 -21.16 -20.96
N GLN A 296 3.12 -20.08 -20.50
CA GLN A 296 4.46 -19.69 -20.95
C GLN A 296 5.56 -20.71 -20.58
N LYS A 297 5.45 -21.41 -19.44
CA LYS A 297 6.41 -22.46 -19.06
C LYS A 297 6.23 -23.77 -19.83
N ILE A 298 4.99 -24.08 -20.23
CA ILE A 298 4.67 -25.24 -21.07
C ILE A 298 5.07 -24.98 -22.51
N ASP A 299 5.02 -23.71 -22.93
CA ASP A 299 5.49 -23.27 -24.23
C ASP A 299 7.02 -23.42 -24.35
N LYS A 300 7.45 -24.53 -24.96
CA LYS A 300 8.86 -24.84 -25.22
C LYS A 300 9.44 -24.08 -26.42
N ARG A 301 8.67 -23.20 -27.07
CA ARG A 301 9.14 -22.42 -28.22
C ARG A 301 10.16 -21.38 -27.75
N ASP A 302 11.15 -21.12 -28.60
CA ASP A 302 12.16 -20.12 -28.29
C ASP A 302 11.53 -18.70 -28.22
N GLU A 303 12.27 -17.74 -27.68
CA GLU A 303 11.79 -16.36 -27.57
C GLU A 303 11.50 -15.71 -28.94
N ALA A 304 12.23 -16.10 -29.99
CA ALA A 304 12.03 -15.60 -31.35
C ALA A 304 10.72 -16.13 -31.96
N ASP A 305 10.35 -17.38 -31.72
CA ASP A 305 9.08 -17.94 -32.19
C ASP A 305 7.86 -17.30 -31.50
N ARG A 306 8.00 -16.90 -30.23
CA ARG A 306 6.96 -16.10 -29.54
C ARG A 306 6.81 -14.72 -30.14
N LYS A 307 7.92 -14.00 -30.36
CA LYS A 307 7.91 -12.69 -31.03
C LYS A 307 7.34 -12.76 -32.44
N LYS A 308 7.61 -13.85 -33.18
CA LYS A 308 6.99 -14.08 -34.50
C LYS A 308 5.47 -14.22 -34.39
N ASP A 309 4.96 -15.00 -33.43
CA ASP A 309 3.52 -15.12 -33.22
C ASP A 309 2.87 -13.80 -32.80
N ASP A 310 3.50 -13.02 -31.91
CA ASP A 310 3.01 -11.70 -31.51
C ASP A 310 2.91 -10.76 -32.73
N LEU A 311 3.94 -10.72 -33.58
CA LEU A 311 3.93 -9.92 -34.80
C LEU A 311 2.90 -10.41 -35.84
N ILE A 312 2.62 -11.71 -35.88
CA ILE A 312 1.57 -12.28 -36.74
C ILE A 312 0.19 -11.84 -36.25
N ASP A 313 -0.03 -11.87 -34.93
CA ASP A 313 -1.27 -11.45 -34.32
C ASP A 313 -1.47 -9.92 -34.49
N ASP A 314 -0.41 -9.12 -34.30
CA ASP A 314 -0.39 -7.67 -34.62
C ASP A 314 -0.72 -7.39 -36.10
N LEU A 315 -0.19 -8.22 -37.00
CA LEU A 315 -0.47 -8.10 -38.43
C LEU A 315 -1.95 -8.39 -38.72
N LEU A 316 -2.52 -9.43 -38.11
CA LEU A 316 -3.93 -9.81 -38.25
C LEU A 316 -4.88 -8.73 -37.72
N GLU A 317 -4.51 -8.08 -36.61
CA GLU A 317 -5.30 -7.04 -35.93
C GLU A 317 -4.97 -5.61 -36.39
N SER A 318 -4.08 -5.46 -37.36
CA SER A 318 -3.56 -4.16 -37.79
C SER A 318 -4.68 -3.14 -38.12
N PRO A 319 -4.66 -1.95 -37.49
CA PRO A 319 -5.74 -0.97 -37.63
C PRO A 319 -5.64 -0.12 -38.89
N ASN A 320 -4.45 0.01 -39.49
CA ASN A 320 -4.22 0.85 -40.66
C ASN A 320 -3.03 0.38 -41.53
N PHE A 321 -2.90 0.98 -42.72
CA PHE A 321 -1.87 0.63 -43.69
C PHE A 321 -0.44 0.90 -43.21
N THR A 322 -0.21 1.98 -42.47
CA THR A 322 1.13 2.33 -41.95
C THR A 322 1.60 1.29 -40.94
N TYR A 323 0.72 0.89 -40.02
CA TYR A 323 1.00 -0.15 -39.03
C TYR A 323 1.26 -1.50 -39.72
N THR A 324 0.41 -1.86 -40.70
CA THR A 324 0.60 -3.08 -41.52
C THR A 324 1.98 -3.15 -42.16
N LEU A 325 2.46 -2.04 -42.76
CA LEU A 325 3.79 -1.99 -43.40
C LEU A 325 4.92 -2.10 -42.38
N GLN A 326 4.78 -1.46 -41.22
CA GLN A 326 5.76 -1.56 -40.13
C GLN A 326 5.85 -3.00 -39.59
N THR A 327 4.70 -3.63 -39.29
CA THR A 327 4.69 -5.02 -38.80
C THR A 327 5.28 -5.98 -39.83
N ILE A 328 5.02 -5.79 -41.13
CA ILE A 328 5.65 -6.59 -42.19
C ILE A 328 7.16 -6.34 -42.28
N HIS A 329 7.62 -5.11 -42.07
CA HIS A 329 9.04 -4.79 -41.98
C HIS A 329 9.72 -5.53 -40.82
N ASP A 330 9.08 -5.59 -39.67
CA ASP A 330 9.59 -6.28 -38.48
C ASP A 330 9.55 -7.81 -38.66
N LEU A 331 8.48 -8.36 -39.24
CA LEU A 331 8.37 -9.77 -39.61
C LEU A 331 9.48 -10.20 -40.59
N LYS A 332 9.87 -9.35 -41.55
CA LYS A 332 10.95 -9.65 -42.51
C LYS A 332 12.33 -9.88 -41.89
N GLN A 333 12.55 -9.47 -40.64
CA GLN A 333 13.82 -9.71 -39.95
C GLN A 333 14.03 -11.20 -39.65
N TYR A 334 12.96 -12.00 -39.66
CA TYR A 334 13.01 -13.44 -39.44
C TYR A 334 13.01 -14.20 -40.77
N LYS A 335 13.89 -15.20 -40.87
CA LYS A 335 14.06 -16.03 -42.08
C LYS A 335 13.41 -17.41 -41.94
N ASP A 336 13.46 -17.98 -40.74
CA ASP A 336 12.91 -19.31 -40.46
C ASP A 336 11.49 -19.20 -39.90
N TRP A 337 10.55 -19.96 -40.46
CA TRP A 337 9.14 -19.92 -40.07
C TRP A 337 8.59 -21.32 -39.82
N HIS A 338 7.92 -21.49 -38.68
CA HIS A 338 7.20 -22.72 -38.41
C HIS A 338 6.01 -22.85 -39.38
N PRO A 339 5.67 -24.05 -39.91
CA PRO A 339 4.59 -24.22 -40.88
C PRO A 339 3.25 -23.60 -40.42
N ARG A 340 2.91 -23.76 -39.14
CA ARG A 340 1.72 -23.13 -38.54
C ARG A 340 1.72 -21.59 -38.61
N GLN A 341 2.89 -20.95 -38.48
CA GLN A 341 3.03 -19.50 -38.58
C GLN A 341 2.87 -19.03 -40.03
N LYS A 342 3.45 -19.78 -40.99
CA LYS A 342 3.25 -19.53 -42.43
C LYS A 342 1.76 -19.55 -42.79
N GLU A 343 1.01 -20.54 -42.30
CA GLU A 343 -0.44 -20.63 -42.56
C GLU A 343 -1.21 -19.45 -41.98
N LYS A 344 -0.88 -18.99 -40.76
CA LYS A 344 -1.50 -17.78 -40.18
C LYS A 344 -1.22 -16.55 -41.05
N LEU A 345 0.02 -16.39 -41.53
CA LEU A 345 0.42 -15.28 -42.41
C LEU A 345 -0.35 -15.33 -43.74
N PHE A 346 -0.42 -16.49 -44.38
CA PHE A 346 -1.20 -16.65 -45.62
C PHE A 346 -2.68 -16.35 -45.37
N HIS A 347 -3.25 -16.86 -44.28
CA HIS A 347 -4.61 -16.54 -43.87
C HIS A 347 -4.83 -15.03 -43.67
N ALA A 348 -3.85 -14.32 -43.10
CA ALA A 348 -3.90 -12.87 -42.90
C ALA A 348 -4.06 -12.13 -44.23
N LEU A 349 -3.25 -12.45 -45.24
CA LEU A 349 -3.34 -11.82 -46.57
C LEU A 349 -4.67 -12.11 -47.27
N LEU A 350 -5.19 -13.33 -47.13
CA LEU A 350 -6.44 -13.76 -47.77
C LEU A 350 -7.68 -13.09 -47.16
N ASN A 351 -7.69 -12.94 -45.83
CA ASN A 351 -8.92 -12.60 -45.11
C ASN A 351 -8.93 -11.18 -44.55
N ASN A 352 -7.77 -10.53 -44.40
CA ASN A 352 -7.71 -9.13 -43.97
C ASN A 352 -7.70 -8.19 -45.20
N LYS A 353 -8.79 -7.42 -45.35
CA LYS A 353 -8.96 -6.48 -46.47
C LYS A 353 -7.89 -5.39 -46.55
N GLN A 354 -7.28 -5.01 -45.43
CA GLN A 354 -6.21 -4.01 -45.43
C GLN A 354 -4.91 -4.60 -45.99
N ILE A 355 -4.53 -5.78 -45.49
CA ILE A 355 -3.33 -6.49 -45.95
C ILE A 355 -3.48 -6.87 -47.43
N SER A 356 -4.64 -7.39 -47.82
CA SER A 356 -4.95 -7.76 -49.21
C SER A 356 -4.78 -6.58 -50.18
N LYS A 357 -5.23 -5.37 -49.80
CA LYS A 357 -5.06 -4.15 -50.60
C LYS A 357 -3.59 -3.73 -50.74
N LEU A 358 -2.78 -3.99 -49.73
CA LEU A 358 -1.33 -3.76 -49.77
C LEU A 358 -0.56 -4.92 -50.41
N GLY A 359 -1.20 -6.03 -50.76
CA GLY A 359 -0.53 -7.21 -51.33
C GLY A 359 0.27 -6.95 -52.62
N GLY A 360 -0.05 -5.87 -53.35
CA GLY A 360 0.70 -5.43 -54.53
C GLY A 360 1.86 -4.48 -54.23
N ALA A 361 1.95 -3.94 -53.01
CA ALA A 361 3.06 -3.09 -52.60
C ALA A 361 4.36 -3.88 -52.55
N THR A 362 5.45 -3.30 -53.06
CA THR A 362 6.74 -3.98 -53.25
C THR A 362 7.22 -4.71 -51.99
N GLU A 363 7.06 -4.08 -50.82
CA GLU A 363 7.53 -4.66 -49.56
C GLU A 363 6.67 -5.82 -49.08
N VAL A 364 5.34 -5.70 -49.13
CA VAL A 364 4.40 -6.75 -48.72
C VAL A 364 4.54 -7.96 -49.64
N LYS A 365 4.58 -7.71 -50.95
CA LYS A 365 4.75 -8.77 -51.93
C LYS A 365 6.06 -9.53 -51.74
N ALA A 366 7.18 -8.83 -51.58
CA ALA A 366 8.47 -9.46 -51.38
C ALA A 366 8.52 -10.32 -50.11
N PHE A 367 7.76 -9.97 -49.06
CA PHE A 367 7.64 -10.80 -47.86
C PHE A 367 6.90 -12.11 -48.15
N TYR A 368 5.71 -12.04 -48.76
CA TYR A 368 4.91 -13.23 -49.03
C TYR A 368 5.51 -14.11 -50.14
N ASP A 369 6.16 -13.54 -51.15
CA ASP A 369 6.91 -14.30 -52.16
C ASP A 369 8.05 -15.11 -51.49
N ALA A 370 8.79 -14.51 -50.54
CA ALA A 370 9.83 -15.22 -49.79
C ALA A 370 9.28 -16.35 -48.90
N LEU A 371 8.06 -16.19 -48.34
CA LEU A 371 7.40 -17.26 -47.57
C LEU A 371 6.99 -18.46 -48.44
N LEU A 372 6.69 -18.22 -49.73
CA LEU A 372 6.27 -19.24 -50.70
C LEU A 372 7.46 -19.98 -51.34
N GLU A 373 8.63 -19.33 -51.45
CA GLU A 373 9.85 -19.95 -52.02
C GLU A 373 10.43 -21.07 -51.15
N ASP A 374 10.07 -21.10 -49.87
CA ASP A 374 10.64 -21.97 -48.84
C ASP A 374 9.74 -23.20 -48.51
N GLU A 375 8.95 -23.69 -49.47
CA GLU A 375 8.13 -24.90 -49.31
C GLU A 375 8.21 -25.89 -50.49
N ASP A 376 8.53 -27.15 -50.19
CA ASP A 376 8.49 -28.27 -51.16
C ASP A 376 7.05 -28.65 -51.59
N GLN A 377 6.04 -28.37 -50.75
CA GLN A 377 4.62 -28.58 -51.04
C GLN A 377 3.75 -27.48 -50.44
N LEU A 378 3.22 -26.59 -51.29
CA LEU A 378 2.34 -25.51 -50.88
C LEU A 378 0.98 -26.00 -50.35
N SER A 379 0.57 -25.44 -49.21
CA SER A 379 -0.79 -25.56 -48.67
C SER A 379 -1.85 -24.96 -49.60
N GLU A 380 -3.14 -25.25 -49.36
CA GLU A 380 -4.23 -24.63 -50.12
C GLU A 380 -4.25 -23.10 -49.98
N GLN A 381 -3.92 -22.59 -48.80
CA GLN A 381 -3.86 -21.15 -48.51
C GLN A 381 -2.66 -20.52 -49.22
N ALA A 382 -1.50 -21.18 -49.19
CA ALA A 382 -0.30 -20.75 -49.90
C ALA A 382 -0.54 -20.65 -51.43
N LYS A 383 -1.22 -21.64 -52.03
CA LYS A 383 -1.61 -21.61 -53.45
C LYS A 383 -2.56 -20.45 -53.77
N ALA A 384 -3.53 -20.18 -52.89
CA ALA A 384 -4.46 -19.06 -53.07
C ALA A 384 -3.74 -17.70 -52.99
N VAL A 385 -2.80 -17.56 -52.05
CA VAL A 385 -1.93 -16.38 -51.92
C VAL A 385 -1.08 -16.18 -53.17
N GLU A 386 -0.45 -17.23 -53.69
CA GLU A 386 0.36 -17.17 -54.91
C GLU A 386 -0.45 -16.66 -56.11
N ILE A 387 -1.68 -17.15 -56.29
CA ILE A 387 -2.57 -16.71 -57.37
C ILE A 387 -2.89 -15.21 -57.23
N ILE A 388 -3.21 -14.74 -56.02
CA ILE A 388 -3.56 -13.34 -55.75
C ILE A 388 -2.35 -12.43 -56.03
N LEU A 389 -1.16 -12.77 -55.55
CA LEU A 389 0.06 -11.98 -55.78
C LEU A 389 0.43 -11.90 -57.27
N ARG A 390 0.19 -12.98 -58.03
CA ARG A 390 0.36 -13.00 -59.49
C ARG A 390 -0.64 -12.12 -60.22
N GLN A 391 -1.90 -12.07 -59.77
CA GLN A 391 -2.92 -11.20 -60.35
C GLN A 391 -2.65 -9.72 -60.08
N LEU A 392 -2.15 -9.40 -58.88
CA LEU A 392 -1.74 -8.04 -58.50
C LEU A 392 -0.50 -7.55 -59.26
N LYS A 393 0.29 -8.43 -59.90
CA LYS A 393 1.44 -8.10 -60.76
C LYS A 393 1.03 -7.60 -62.16
N LYS A 394 -0.21 -7.83 -62.58
CA LYS A 394 -0.73 -7.49 -63.93
C LYS A 394 -1.50 -6.16 -63.98
N LYS A 395 -1.70 -5.50 -62.84
CA LYS A 395 -2.16 -4.12 -62.72
C LYS A 395 -0.96 -3.23 -62.41
#